data_AF-A0A933ZAB6-F1
#
_entry.id   AF-A0A933ZAB6-F1
#
_cell.length_a   1.000
_cell.length_b   1.000
_cell.length_c   1.000
_cell.angle_alpha   90.00
_cell.angle_beta   90.00
_cell.angle_gamma   90.00
#
_symmetry.space_group_name_H-M   'P 1'
#
loop_
_entity.id
_entity.type
_entity.pdbx_description
1 polymer ?
#
loop_
_entity_poly.entity_id
_entity_poly.type
_entity_poly.pdbx_seq_one_letter_code
_entity_poly.pdbx_strand_id
1 'polypeptide(L)'
;MSHKHATSHIIQSLVANLLIACFKGGAAYLTHSGAMLAETLHSFADCGNQLLLLLGVNRARKPPDAQHPLGHGRALYFWSFMVALLLFTGGGVFSVYEGVHKLAAPEQMENLWVGTTILAVSLAIEGYATLSNIRDMNKRRRDEPFFSYLRNTKDSDLVVVFGENAAASVGLILALAALGLAKLTNDGRWDAVGSIAIGGVLICVALFLSIEVKSLILGESADPRIERVAREVMKATDGVQEVLQVITLQQGPGEVVVAARLRFTNELPASQVVASIHRIEQALSQREPDVRWCFIEPDLKA
;
A
#
# COMPACT_ATOMS: atom_id res chain seq x y z
N MET A 1 -1.32 13.29 11.87
CA MET A 1 -2.64 13.27 11.17
C MET A 1 -2.84 12.05 10.24
N SER A 2 -1.80 11.26 9.93
CA SER A 2 -1.88 10.13 8.98
C SER A 2 -2.78 8.95 9.44
N HIS A 3 -2.71 8.55 10.71
CA HIS A 3 -3.34 7.28 11.14
C HIS A 3 -4.87 7.21 11.13
N LYS A 4 -5.60 8.32 11.33
CA LYS A 4 -7.08 8.31 11.23
C LYS A 4 -7.54 8.09 9.80
N HIS A 5 -6.80 8.67 8.84
CA HIS A 5 -7.08 8.52 7.42
C HIS A 5 -6.66 7.13 6.90
N ALA A 6 -5.58 6.56 7.44
CA ALA A 6 -5.18 5.17 7.17
C ALA A 6 -6.32 4.18 7.47
N THR A 7 -6.89 4.25 8.68
CA THR A 7 -7.99 3.36 9.07
C THR A 7 -9.27 3.59 8.26
N SER A 8 -9.58 4.83 7.89
CA SER A 8 -10.82 5.16 7.18
C SER A 8 -10.92 4.49 5.80
N HIS A 9 -9.88 4.57 4.97
CA HIS A 9 -9.94 4.04 3.61
C HIS A 9 -9.86 2.51 3.58
N ILE A 10 -9.13 1.90 4.52
CA ILE A 10 -9.09 0.44 4.67
C ILE A 10 -10.47 -0.08 5.07
N ILE A 11 -11.16 0.60 6.00
CA ILE A 11 -12.54 0.24 6.39
C ILE A 11 -13.50 0.40 5.22
N GLN A 12 -13.40 1.49 4.44
CA GLN A 12 -14.25 1.68 3.27
C GLN A 12 -14.07 0.54 2.26
N SER A 13 -12.84 0.12 2.00
CA SER A 13 -12.52 -0.98 1.09
C SER A 13 -13.03 -2.32 1.65
N LEU A 14 -12.86 -2.56 2.95
CA LEU A 14 -13.42 -3.75 3.63
C LEU A 14 -14.95 -3.83 3.50
N VAL A 15 -15.65 -2.71 3.69
CA VAL A 15 -17.12 -2.68 3.55
C VAL A 15 -17.54 -2.94 2.11
N ALA A 16 -16.85 -2.35 1.13
CA ALA A 16 -17.13 -2.59 -0.29
C ALA A 16 -16.92 -4.07 -0.65
N ASN A 17 -15.78 -4.64 -0.27
CA ASN A 17 -15.43 -6.04 -0.56
C ASN A 17 -16.38 -7.02 0.14
N LEU A 18 -16.82 -6.70 1.36
CA LEU A 18 -17.78 -7.52 2.08
C LEU A 18 -19.15 -7.50 1.39
N LEU A 19 -19.61 -6.34 0.90
CA LEU A 19 -20.86 -6.25 0.14
C LEU A 19 -20.76 -7.09 -1.15
N ILE A 20 -19.66 -6.97 -1.90
CA ILE A 20 -19.42 -7.78 -3.11
C ILE A 20 -19.42 -9.27 -2.76
N ALA A 21 -18.70 -9.68 -1.71
CA ALA A 21 -18.64 -11.07 -1.25
C ALA A 21 -20.04 -11.61 -0.91
N CYS A 22 -20.88 -10.83 -0.22
CA CYS A 22 -22.26 -11.21 0.07
C CYS A 22 -23.11 -11.36 -1.21
N PHE A 23 -22.99 -10.43 -2.16
CA PHE A 23 -23.71 -10.51 -3.44
C PHE A 23 -23.30 -11.74 -4.25
N LYS A 24 -21.99 -11.98 -4.40
CA LYS A 24 -21.45 -13.18 -5.08
C LYS A 24 -21.86 -14.46 -4.37
N GLY A 25 -21.82 -14.49 -3.03
CA GLY A 25 -22.19 -15.65 -2.23
C GLY A 25 -23.67 -16.01 -2.35
N GLY A 26 -24.55 -15.00 -2.32
CA GLY A 26 -25.98 -15.20 -2.57
C GLY A 26 -26.24 -15.77 -3.96
N ALA A 27 -25.53 -15.29 -4.97
CA ALA A 27 -25.62 -15.84 -6.31
C ALA A 27 -25.04 -17.25 -6.45
N ALA A 28 -23.92 -17.55 -5.79
CA ALA A 28 -23.35 -18.89 -5.76
C ALA A 28 -24.35 -19.90 -5.18
N TYR A 29 -25.03 -19.52 -4.10
CA TYR A 29 -26.07 -20.34 -3.48
C TYR A 29 -27.26 -20.57 -4.42
N LEU A 30 -27.76 -19.52 -5.09
CA LEU A 30 -28.90 -19.62 -6.00
C LEU A 30 -28.60 -20.39 -7.29
N THR A 31 -27.37 -20.30 -7.79
CA THR A 31 -26.97 -20.94 -9.06
C THR A 31 -26.38 -22.33 -8.88
N HIS A 32 -26.05 -22.73 -7.65
CA HIS A 32 -25.25 -23.93 -7.35
C HIS A 32 -23.94 -23.99 -8.16
N SER A 33 -23.42 -22.85 -8.59
CA SER A 33 -22.24 -22.77 -9.45
C SER A 33 -20.96 -22.81 -8.61
N GLY A 34 -20.12 -23.82 -8.86
CA GLY A 34 -18.77 -23.90 -8.28
C GLY A 34 -17.87 -22.72 -8.68
N ALA A 35 -18.01 -22.21 -9.91
CA ALA A 35 -17.29 -21.03 -10.37
C ALA A 35 -17.71 -19.77 -9.60
N MET A 36 -19.00 -19.60 -9.33
CA MET A 36 -19.49 -18.46 -8.52
C MET A 36 -19.09 -18.58 -7.04
N LEU A 37 -18.97 -19.80 -6.53
CA LEU A 37 -18.43 -20.05 -5.19
C LEU A 37 -16.94 -19.65 -5.11
N ALA A 38 -16.14 -19.99 -6.12
CA ALA A 38 -14.73 -19.57 -6.19
C ALA A 38 -14.58 -18.04 -6.24
N GLU A 39 -15.41 -17.36 -7.04
CA GLU A 39 -15.49 -15.89 -7.08
C GLU A 39 -15.90 -15.27 -5.73
N THR A 40 -16.77 -15.94 -4.98
CA THR A 40 -17.15 -15.53 -3.62
C THR A 40 -15.97 -15.65 -2.66
N LEU A 41 -15.24 -16.76 -2.71
CA LEU A 41 -14.05 -16.99 -1.89
C LEU A 41 -12.96 -15.96 -2.19
N HIS A 42 -12.82 -15.53 -3.45
CA HIS A 42 -11.91 -14.46 -3.84
C HIS A 42 -12.26 -13.15 -3.13
N SER A 43 -13.51 -12.70 -3.19
CA SER A 43 -13.92 -11.46 -2.49
C SER A 43 -13.84 -11.56 -0.96
N PHE A 44 -13.93 -12.78 -0.38
CA PHE A 44 -13.61 -12.99 1.03
C PHE A 44 -12.11 -12.92 1.32
N ALA A 45 -11.26 -13.39 0.40
CA ALA A 45 -9.82 -13.24 0.52
C ALA A 45 -9.42 -11.75 0.48
N ASP A 46 -10.06 -10.95 -0.38
CA ASP A 46 -9.88 -9.50 -0.41
C ASP A 46 -10.22 -8.88 0.95
N CYS A 47 -11.40 -9.21 1.52
CA CYS A 47 -11.74 -8.80 2.89
C CYS A 47 -10.64 -9.17 3.91
N GLY A 48 -10.05 -10.36 3.77
CA GLY A 48 -8.91 -10.81 4.56
C GLY A 48 -7.71 -9.88 4.44
N ASN A 49 -7.38 -9.40 3.25
CA ASN A 49 -6.30 -8.44 3.03
C ASN A 49 -6.53 -7.14 3.81
N GLN A 50 -7.75 -6.60 3.80
CA GLN A 50 -8.04 -5.39 4.59
C GLN A 50 -7.96 -5.64 6.10
N LEU A 51 -8.37 -6.82 6.58
CA LEU A 51 -8.18 -7.19 7.99
C LEU A 51 -6.69 -7.27 8.37
N LEU A 52 -5.83 -7.78 7.48
CA LEU A 52 -4.38 -7.79 7.68
C LEU A 52 -3.80 -6.36 7.72
N LEU A 53 -4.25 -5.47 6.85
CA LEU A 53 -3.84 -4.07 6.89
C LEU A 53 -4.31 -3.38 8.18
N LEU A 54 -5.55 -3.63 8.65
CA LEU A 54 -6.04 -3.13 9.94
C LEU A 54 -5.21 -3.65 11.12
N LEU A 55 -4.84 -4.93 11.10
CA LEU A 55 -3.91 -5.51 12.07
C LEU A 55 -2.55 -4.79 12.01
N GLY A 56 -2.04 -4.51 10.80
CA GLY A 56 -0.81 -3.75 10.60
C GLY A 56 -0.87 -2.34 11.15
N VAL A 57 -1.96 -1.61 10.91
CA VAL A 57 -2.19 -0.28 11.48
C VAL A 57 -2.22 -0.34 13.01
N ASN A 58 -2.90 -1.33 13.59
CA ASN A 58 -2.98 -1.50 15.04
C ASN A 58 -1.60 -1.82 15.64
N ARG A 59 -0.83 -2.71 15.00
CA ARG A 59 0.53 -3.06 15.44
C ARG A 59 1.50 -1.90 15.28
N ALA A 60 1.38 -1.11 14.22
CA ALA A 60 2.24 0.06 13.98
C ALA A 60 2.05 1.17 15.02
N ARG A 61 0.86 1.27 15.63
CA ARG A 61 0.54 2.27 16.67
C ARG A 61 1.13 1.94 18.05
N LYS A 62 1.72 0.77 18.23
CA LYS A 62 2.32 0.41 19.52
C LYS A 62 3.49 1.35 19.83
N PRO A 63 3.57 1.89 21.05
CA PRO A 63 4.68 2.75 21.45
C PRO A 63 6.01 1.98 21.41
N PRO A 64 7.15 2.69 21.43
CA PRO A 64 8.46 2.08 21.58
C PRO A 64 8.57 1.22 22.83
N ASP A 65 9.31 0.12 22.72
CA ASP A 65 9.66 -0.77 23.83
C ASP A 65 11.14 -1.18 23.75
N ALA A 66 11.61 -2.02 24.69
CA ALA A 66 13.02 -2.42 24.75
C ALA A 66 13.49 -3.21 23.52
N GLN A 67 12.59 -3.93 22.83
CA GLN A 67 12.91 -4.67 21.61
C GLN A 67 12.82 -3.78 20.36
N HIS A 68 11.94 -2.77 20.40
CA HIS A 68 11.70 -1.82 19.33
C HIS A 68 11.85 -0.37 19.85
N PRO A 69 13.09 0.10 20.04
CA PRO A 69 13.36 1.41 20.66
C PRO A 69 12.89 2.60 19.82
N LEU A 70 12.70 2.40 18.51
CA LEU A 70 12.14 3.38 17.57
C LEU A 70 10.67 3.09 17.25
N GLY A 71 9.97 2.32 18.08
CA GLY A 71 8.56 1.99 17.86
C GLY A 71 8.33 0.95 16.78
N HIS A 72 7.04 0.74 16.48
CA HIS A 72 6.56 -0.37 15.66
C HIS A 72 6.10 0.05 14.26
N GLY A 73 6.37 1.28 13.81
CA GLY A 73 5.87 1.85 12.54
C GLY A 73 6.01 0.91 11.33
N ARG A 74 7.16 0.23 11.21
CA ARG A 74 7.44 -0.75 10.12
C ARG A 74 6.51 -1.96 10.10
N ALA A 75 5.76 -2.22 11.17
CA ALA A 75 4.78 -3.30 11.18
C ALA A 75 3.75 -3.14 10.06
N LEU A 76 3.33 -1.91 9.73
CA LEU A 76 2.38 -1.72 8.62
C LEU A 76 2.99 -2.16 7.28
N TYR A 77 4.27 -1.86 7.05
CA TYR A 77 4.99 -2.30 5.85
C TYR A 77 5.06 -3.82 5.78
N PHE A 78 5.36 -4.48 6.90
CA PHE A 78 5.36 -5.94 6.96
C PHE A 78 3.99 -6.54 6.57
N TRP A 79 2.89 -6.06 7.15
CA TRP A 79 1.55 -6.56 6.82
C TRP A 79 1.11 -6.19 5.40
N SER A 80 1.53 -5.04 4.88
CA SER A 80 1.32 -4.66 3.47
C SER A 80 2.03 -5.62 2.51
N PHE A 81 3.23 -6.08 2.88
CA PHE A 81 3.98 -7.08 2.12
C PHE A 81 3.32 -8.46 2.19
N MET A 82 2.76 -8.85 3.34
CA MET A 82 1.96 -10.07 3.46
C MET A 82 0.76 -10.07 2.51
N VAL A 83 0.05 -8.93 2.39
CA VAL A 83 -1.04 -8.78 1.41
C VAL A 83 -0.53 -8.96 -0.02
N ALA A 84 0.60 -8.36 -0.39
CA ALA A 84 1.18 -8.53 -1.72
C ALA A 84 1.52 -10.01 -2.03
N LEU A 85 2.04 -10.76 -1.04
CA LEU A 85 2.29 -12.20 -1.19
C LEU A 85 1.00 -13.02 -1.35
N LEU A 86 -0.06 -12.69 -0.61
CA LEU A 86 -1.35 -13.35 -0.73
C LEU A 86 -1.99 -13.08 -2.10
N LEU A 87 -1.91 -11.83 -2.58
CA LEU A 87 -2.37 -11.46 -3.91
C LEU A 87 -1.58 -12.20 -5.00
N PHE A 88 -0.27 -12.36 -4.84
CA PHE A 88 0.56 -13.15 -5.75
C PHE A 88 0.15 -14.62 -5.78
N THR A 89 0.05 -15.25 -4.62
CA THR A 89 -0.15 -16.71 -4.48
C THR A 89 -1.62 -17.12 -4.63
N GLY A 90 -2.47 -16.62 -3.75
CA GLY A 90 -3.90 -16.95 -3.68
C GLY A 90 -4.73 -16.32 -4.80
N GLY A 91 -4.32 -15.15 -5.28
CA GLY A 91 -4.93 -14.53 -6.46
C GLY A 91 -4.25 -15.00 -7.75
N GLY A 92 -3.06 -14.48 -8.02
CA GLY A 92 -2.38 -14.60 -9.30
C GLY A 92 -2.04 -16.03 -9.74
N VAL A 93 -1.21 -16.73 -8.94
CA VAL A 93 -0.75 -18.09 -9.27
C VAL A 93 -1.94 -19.06 -9.35
N PHE A 94 -2.89 -18.96 -8.42
CA PHE A 94 -4.09 -19.78 -8.44
C PHE A 94 -4.94 -19.55 -9.69
N SER A 95 -5.18 -18.29 -10.09
CA SER A 95 -5.94 -17.99 -11.32
C SER A 95 -5.25 -18.49 -12.59
N VAL A 96 -3.91 -18.43 -12.66
CA VAL A 96 -3.15 -19.03 -13.77
C VAL A 96 -3.31 -20.55 -13.77
N TYR A 97 -3.16 -21.18 -12.61
CA TYR A 97 -3.33 -22.63 -12.45
C TYR A 97 -4.72 -23.07 -12.90
N GLU A 98 -5.77 -22.39 -12.42
CA GLU A 98 -7.17 -22.69 -12.79
C GLU A 98 -7.39 -22.53 -14.30
N GLY A 99 -6.88 -21.44 -14.89
CA GLY A 99 -7.00 -21.23 -16.34
C GLY A 99 -6.27 -22.29 -17.16
N VAL A 100 -5.06 -22.72 -16.76
CA VAL A 100 -4.36 -23.83 -17.42
C VAL A 100 -5.13 -25.14 -17.27
N HIS A 101 -5.74 -25.38 -16.11
CA HIS A 101 -6.57 -26.56 -15.87
C HIS A 101 -7.83 -26.58 -16.75
N LYS A 102 -8.53 -25.44 -16.87
CA LYS A 102 -9.69 -25.28 -17.75
C LYS A 102 -9.35 -25.44 -19.23
N LEU A 103 -8.13 -25.11 -19.65
CA LEU A 103 -7.68 -25.40 -21.03
C LEU A 103 -7.53 -26.91 -21.29
N ALA A 104 -7.15 -27.68 -20.27
CA ALA A 104 -7.00 -29.13 -20.37
C ALA A 104 -8.34 -29.87 -20.32
N ALA A 105 -9.32 -29.34 -19.59
CA ALA A 105 -10.68 -29.86 -19.50
C ALA A 105 -11.71 -28.71 -19.58
N PRO A 106 -12.16 -28.34 -20.79
CA PRO A 106 -13.12 -27.26 -20.97
C PRO A 106 -14.49 -27.64 -20.38
N GLU A 107 -14.90 -26.95 -19.31
CA GLU A 107 -16.23 -27.10 -18.74
C GLU A 107 -17.24 -26.19 -19.46
N GLN A 108 -18.48 -26.67 -19.60
CA GLN A 108 -19.56 -25.84 -20.13
C GLN A 108 -20.05 -24.90 -19.02
N MET A 109 -20.06 -23.60 -19.30
CA MET A 109 -20.54 -22.60 -18.35
C MET A 109 -22.08 -22.62 -18.30
N GLU A 110 -22.63 -23.17 -17.23
CA GLU A 110 -24.06 -23.07 -16.95
C GLU A 110 -24.44 -21.65 -16.48
N ASN A 111 -25.57 -21.12 -16.96
CA ASN A 111 -26.17 -19.85 -16.52
C ASN A 111 -25.31 -18.57 -16.71
N LEU A 112 -24.78 -18.38 -17.93
CA LEU A 112 -24.02 -17.20 -18.36
C LEU A 112 -24.62 -15.83 -17.96
N TRP A 113 -25.95 -15.71 -17.97
CA TRP A 113 -26.65 -14.46 -17.67
C TRP A 113 -26.49 -14.02 -16.22
N VAL A 114 -26.51 -14.96 -15.28
CA VAL A 114 -26.34 -14.65 -13.85
C VAL A 114 -24.90 -14.21 -13.60
N GLY A 115 -23.93 -14.96 -14.11
CA GLY A 115 -22.50 -14.63 -14.02
C GLY A 115 -22.17 -13.25 -14.60
N THR A 116 -22.66 -12.95 -15.81
CA THR A 116 -22.44 -11.65 -16.45
C THR A 116 -23.01 -10.49 -15.61
N THR A 117 -24.22 -10.65 -15.06
CA THR A 117 -24.88 -9.62 -14.26
C THR A 117 -24.09 -9.33 -12.98
N ILE A 118 -23.61 -10.37 -12.31
CA ILE A 118 -22.84 -10.23 -11.07
C ILE A 118 -21.47 -9.60 -11.33
N LEU A 119 -20.79 -9.99 -12.40
CA LEU A 119 -19.53 -9.38 -12.81
C LEU A 119 -19.73 -7.89 -13.13
N ALA A 120 -20.81 -7.52 -13.80
CA ALA A 120 -21.13 -6.13 -14.11
C ALA A 120 -21.42 -5.30 -12.84
N VAL A 121 -22.20 -5.85 -11.90
CA VAL A 121 -22.47 -5.19 -10.61
C VAL A 121 -21.19 -5.08 -9.78
N SER A 122 -20.39 -6.13 -9.73
CA SER A 122 -19.09 -6.13 -9.03
C SER A 122 -18.16 -5.07 -9.62
N LEU A 123 -18.10 -4.94 -10.95
CA LEU A 123 -17.29 -3.92 -11.63
C LEU A 123 -17.75 -2.50 -11.28
N ALA A 124 -19.05 -2.27 -11.13
CA ALA A 124 -19.57 -0.97 -10.72
C ALA A 124 -19.16 -0.62 -9.27
N ILE A 125 -19.25 -1.58 -8.34
CA ILE A 125 -18.87 -1.38 -6.94
C ILE A 125 -17.35 -1.20 -6.82
N GLU A 126 -16.57 -2.07 -7.46
CA GLU A 126 -15.10 -2.04 -7.46
C GLU A 126 -14.57 -0.78 -8.14
N GLY A 127 -15.19 -0.38 -9.26
CA GLY A 127 -14.88 0.87 -9.95
C GLY A 127 -15.13 2.09 -9.06
N TYR A 128 -16.23 2.10 -8.31
CA TYR A 128 -16.48 3.17 -7.33
C TYR A 128 -15.43 3.19 -6.21
N ALA A 129 -15.07 2.02 -5.66
CA ALA A 129 -14.04 1.92 -4.63
C ALA A 129 -12.66 2.40 -5.13
N THR A 130 -12.28 1.99 -6.35
CA THR A 130 -11.07 2.43 -7.04
C THR A 130 -11.04 3.94 -7.24
N LEU A 131 -12.14 4.52 -7.73
CA LEU A 131 -12.27 5.98 -7.92
C LEU A 131 -12.19 6.74 -6.59
N SER A 132 -12.78 6.19 -5.52
CA SER A 132 -12.68 6.76 -4.17
C SER A 132 -11.23 6.80 -3.69
N ASN A 133 -10.50 5.69 -3.86
CA ASN A 133 -9.07 5.61 -3.50
C ASN A 133 -8.24 6.61 -4.32
N ILE A 134 -8.43 6.67 -5.65
CA ILE A 134 -7.74 7.63 -6.52
C ILE A 134 -8.01 9.08 -6.08
N ARG A 135 -9.24 9.41 -5.67
CA ARG A 135 -9.57 10.74 -5.14
C ARG A 135 -8.79 11.06 -3.87
N ASP A 136 -8.65 10.10 -2.96
CA ASP A 136 -7.88 10.30 -1.72
C ASP A 136 -6.38 10.40 -1.97
N MET A 137 -5.84 9.62 -2.92
CA MET A 137 -4.46 9.78 -3.39
C MET A 137 -4.23 11.14 -4.06
N ASN A 138 -5.17 11.61 -4.88
CA ASN A 138 -5.10 12.91 -5.54
C ASN A 138 -5.05 14.07 -4.54
N LYS A 139 -5.78 13.99 -3.42
CA LYS A 139 -5.71 14.98 -2.33
C LYS A 139 -4.33 15.02 -1.68
N ARG A 140 -3.61 13.90 -1.64
CA ARG A 140 -2.28 13.79 -1.00
C ARG A 140 -1.13 14.15 -1.94
N ARG A 141 -1.18 13.70 -3.20
CA ARG A 141 -0.10 13.92 -4.17
C ARG A 141 0.07 15.37 -4.60
N ARG A 142 -0.99 16.20 -4.46
CA ARG A 142 -1.03 17.58 -4.94
C ARG A 142 -0.63 17.65 -6.42
N ASP A 143 0.52 18.28 -6.72
CA ASP A 143 1.02 18.49 -8.09
C ASP A 143 1.92 17.34 -8.59
N GLU A 144 2.28 16.38 -7.74
CA GLU A 144 3.12 15.25 -8.15
C GLU A 144 2.38 14.34 -9.16
N PRO A 145 3.00 13.93 -10.27
CA PRO A 145 2.41 12.97 -11.20
C PRO A 145 1.99 11.66 -10.52
N PHE A 146 0.85 11.09 -10.89
CA PHE A 146 0.25 9.95 -10.19
C PHE A 146 1.17 8.72 -10.07
N PHE A 147 1.85 8.33 -11.16
CA PHE A 147 2.79 7.20 -11.14
C PHE A 147 4.07 7.48 -10.34
N SER A 148 4.52 8.74 -10.31
CA SER A 148 5.64 9.16 -9.46
C SER A 148 5.23 9.04 -7.99
N TYR A 149 4.05 9.55 -7.65
CA TYR A 149 3.50 9.49 -6.30
C TYR A 149 3.33 8.04 -5.82
N LEU A 150 2.82 7.14 -6.66
CA LEU A 150 2.68 5.72 -6.35
C LEU A 150 4.01 5.04 -5.95
N ARG A 151 5.12 5.48 -6.54
CA ARG A 151 6.47 4.94 -6.31
C ARG A 151 7.27 5.69 -5.24
N ASN A 152 6.80 6.85 -4.82
CA ASN A 152 7.53 7.69 -3.87
C ASN A 152 6.84 7.72 -2.50
N THR A 153 5.53 7.46 -2.46
CA THR A 153 4.74 7.54 -1.24
C THR A 153 5.22 6.53 -0.19
N LYS A 154 5.21 6.96 1.07
CA LYS A 154 5.62 6.16 2.24
C LYS A 154 4.42 5.53 2.96
N ASP A 155 3.21 5.76 2.44
CA ASP A 155 1.94 5.20 2.90
C ASP A 155 1.66 3.89 2.13
N SER A 156 2.19 2.76 2.62
CA SER A 156 2.08 1.47 1.93
C SER A 156 0.64 0.93 1.83
N ASP A 157 -0.20 1.26 2.81
CA ASP A 157 -1.61 0.88 2.84
C ASP A 157 -2.38 1.46 1.65
N LEU A 158 -2.16 2.74 1.33
CA LEU A 158 -2.78 3.36 0.16
C LEU A 158 -2.39 2.68 -1.15
N VAL A 159 -1.10 2.40 -1.32
CA VAL A 159 -0.56 1.78 -2.55
C VAL A 159 -1.08 0.36 -2.70
N VAL A 160 -1.11 -0.41 -1.61
CA VAL A 160 -1.62 -1.79 -1.62
C VAL A 160 -3.11 -1.83 -1.94
N VAL A 161 -3.93 -1.03 -1.24
CA VAL A 161 -5.39 -1.00 -1.50
C VAL A 161 -5.67 -0.51 -2.91
N PHE A 162 -4.93 0.48 -3.42
CA PHE A 162 -5.07 0.91 -4.80
C PHE A 162 -4.71 -0.21 -5.79
N GLY A 163 -3.58 -0.88 -5.58
CA GLY A 163 -3.13 -1.98 -6.43
C GLY A 163 -4.16 -3.11 -6.48
N GLU A 164 -4.68 -3.53 -5.33
CA GLU A 164 -5.75 -4.53 -5.21
C GLU A 164 -7.00 -4.13 -6.00
N ASN A 165 -7.57 -2.95 -5.74
CA ASN A 165 -8.79 -2.49 -6.40
C ASN A 165 -8.59 -2.30 -7.92
N ALA A 166 -7.41 -1.81 -8.33
CA ALA A 166 -7.06 -1.66 -9.75
C ALA A 166 -6.93 -3.02 -10.44
N ALA A 167 -6.27 -4.00 -9.80
CA ALA A 167 -6.14 -5.34 -10.32
C ALA A 167 -7.50 -6.04 -10.43
N ALA A 168 -8.36 -5.90 -9.41
CA ALA A 168 -9.72 -6.43 -9.40
C ALA A 168 -10.57 -5.80 -10.51
N SER A 169 -10.52 -4.47 -10.68
CA SER A 169 -11.24 -3.77 -11.74
C SER A 169 -10.82 -4.22 -13.14
N VAL A 170 -9.51 -4.30 -13.39
CA VAL A 170 -8.98 -4.79 -14.67
C VAL A 170 -9.35 -6.26 -14.87
N GLY A 171 -9.23 -7.08 -13.82
CA GLY A 171 -9.59 -8.50 -13.85
C GLY A 171 -11.06 -8.72 -14.20
N LEU A 172 -11.98 -7.94 -13.62
CA LEU A 172 -13.41 -8.00 -13.93
C LEU A 172 -13.72 -7.60 -15.38
N ILE A 173 -13.02 -6.60 -15.92
CA ILE A 173 -13.13 -6.23 -17.34
C ILE A 173 -12.67 -7.38 -18.24
N LEU A 174 -11.53 -8.01 -17.90
CA LEU A 174 -11.02 -9.17 -18.64
C LEU A 174 -11.97 -10.37 -18.55
N ALA A 175 -12.55 -10.63 -17.37
CA ALA A 175 -13.54 -11.68 -17.16
C ALA A 175 -14.79 -11.46 -18.03
N LEU A 176 -15.33 -10.24 -18.04
CA LEU A 176 -16.48 -9.89 -18.89
C LEU A 176 -16.17 -10.04 -20.38
N ALA A 177 -14.98 -9.63 -20.83
CA ALA A 177 -14.55 -9.78 -22.21
C ALA A 177 -14.40 -11.27 -22.59
N ALA A 178 -13.75 -12.06 -21.73
CA ALA A 178 -13.58 -13.50 -21.90
C ALA A 178 -14.93 -14.23 -21.99
N LEU A 179 -15.85 -13.93 -21.08
CA LEU A 179 -17.20 -14.50 -21.06
C LEU A 179 -18.01 -14.10 -22.30
N GLY A 180 -17.87 -12.84 -22.75
CA GLY A 180 -18.47 -12.34 -23.97
C GLY A 180 -17.96 -13.08 -25.21
N LEU A 181 -16.65 -13.29 -25.32
CA LEU A 181 -16.04 -14.05 -26.41
C LEU A 181 -16.42 -15.53 -26.37
N ALA A 182 -16.45 -16.15 -25.19
CA ALA A 182 -16.92 -17.52 -25.00
C ALA A 182 -18.35 -17.70 -25.53
N LYS A 183 -19.24 -16.74 -25.24
CA LYS A 183 -20.62 -16.74 -25.74
C LYS A 183 -20.71 -16.57 -27.26
N LEU A 184 -19.94 -15.63 -27.83
CA LEU A 184 -19.98 -15.33 -29.26
C LEU A 184 -19.40 -16.44 -30.13
N THR A 185 -18.35 -17.10 -29.65
CA THR A 185 -17.65 -18.17 -30.37
C THR A 185 -18.16 -19.57 -30.01
N ASN A 186 -18.97 -19.67 -28.95
CA ASN A 186 -19.39 -20.93 -28.34
C ASN A 186 -18.19 -21.83 -27.94
N ASP A 187 -17.09 -21.21 -27.51
CA ASP A 187 -15.85 -21.87 -27.11
C ASP A 187 -15.48 -21.50 -25.67
N GLY A 188 -15.57 -22.47 -24.75
CA GLY A 188 -15.24 -22.31 -23.33
C GLY A 188 -13.77 -22.02 -23.06
N ARG A 189 -12.87 -22.19 -24.04
CA ARG A 189 -11.44 -21.89 -23.88
C ARG A 189 -11.17 -20.40 -23.65
N TRP A 190 -12.09 -19.52 -24.05
CA TRP A 190 -11.99 -18.09 -23.74
C TRP A 190 -12.10 -17.78 -22.25
N ASP A 191 -12.90 -18.53 -21.48
CA ASP A 191 -12.94 -18.40 -20.01
C ASP A 191 -11.58 -18.74 -19.39
N ALA A 192 -10.97 -19.82 -19.87
CA ALA A 192 -9.65 -20.26 -19.45
C ALA A 192 -8.54 -19.22 -19.76
N VAL A 193 -8.58 -18.62 -20.96
CA VAL A 193 -7.70 -17.50 -21.34
C VAL A 193 -7.96 -16.28 -20.44
N GLY A 194 -9.22 -16.00 -20.11
CA GLY A 194 -9.60 -14.97 -19.15
C GLY A 194 -8.96 -15.18 -17.78
N SER A 195 -9.08 -16.37 -17.20
CA SER A 195 -8.47 -16.71 -15.90
C SER A 195 -6.94 -16.55 -15.92
N ILE A 196 -6.26 -16.96 -17.00
CA ILE A 196 -4.81 -16.76 -17.15
C ILE A 196 -4.45 -15.27 -17.21
N ALA A 197 -5.22 -14.48 -17.99
CA ALA A 197 -4.98 -13.05 -18.12
C ALA A 197 -5.17 -12.31 -16.78
N ILE A 198 -6.23 -12.65 -16.03
CA ILE A 198 -6.47 -12.12 -14.67
C ILE A 198 -5.32 -12.49 -13.75
N GLY A 199 -4.88 -13.75 -13.77
CA GLY A 199 -3.73 -14.21 -12.99
C GLY A 199 -2.45 -13.44 -13.32
N GLY A 200 -2.22 -13.14 -14.61
CA GLY A 200 -1.11 -12.29 -15.06
C GLY A 200 -1.17 -10.87 -14.51
N VAL A 201 -2.35 -10.25 -14.52
CA VAL A 201 -2.56 -8.91 -13.93
C VAL A 201 -2.26 -8.91 -12.43
N LEU A 202 -2.81 -9.89 -11.69
CA LEU A 202 -2.58 -10.03 -10.26
C LEU A 202 -1.09 -10.26 -9.93
N ILE A 203 -0.41 -11.13 -10.69
CA ILE A 203 1.04 -11.34 -10.53
C ILE A 203 1.81 -10.03 -10.77
N CYS A 204 1.52 -9.30 -11.84
CA CYS A 204 2.21 -8.05 -12.16
C CYS A 204 2.02 -7.02 -11.05
N VAL A 205 0.79 -6.85 -10.56
CA VAL A 205 0.48 -5.91 -9.49
C VAL A 205 1.13 -6.37 -8.17
N ALA A 206 1.06 -7.64 -7.82
CA ALA A 206 1.69 -8.17 -6.62
C ALA A 206 3.21 -7.98 -6.62
N LEU A 207 3.86 -8.17 -7.76
CA LEU A 207 5.30 -7.93 -7.93
C LEU A 207 5.64 -6.46 -7.76
N PHE A 208 4.86 -5.56 -8.38
CA PHE A 208 4.99 -4.12 -8.18
C PHE A 208 4.88 -3.73 -6.70
N LEU A 209 3.80 -4.16 -6.03
CA LEU A 209 3.57 -3.90 -4.60
C LEU A 209 4.70 -4.48 -3.72
N SER A 210 5.15 -5.69 -4.03
CA SER A 210 6.21 -6.36 -3.29
C SER A 210 7.54 -5.61 -3.39
N ILE A 211 7.90 -5.08 -4.56
CA ILE A 211 9.11 -4.28 -4.76
C ILE A 211 9.03 -2.98 -3.96
N GLU A 212 7.89 -2.31 -4.04
CA GLU A 212 7.65 -1.01 -3.38
C GLU A 212 7.69 -1.14 -1.85
N VAL A 213 6.93 -2.09 -1.31
CA VAL A 213 6.82 -2.29 0.13
C VAL A 213 8.10 -2.89 0.72
N LYS A 214 8.81 -3.76 -0.01
CA LYS A 214 10.09 -4.32 0.45
C LYS A 214 11.08 -3.22 0.80
N SER A 215 11.18 -2.19 -0.04
CA SER A 215 12.12 -1.11 0.19
C SER A 215 11.81 -0.36 1.50
N LEU A 216 10.53 -0.08 1.76
CA LEU A 216 10.05 0.51 3.03
C LEU A 216 10.38 -0.34 4.26
N ILE A 217 10.31 -1.68 4.14
CA ILE A 217 10.67 -2.60 5.23
C ILE A 217 12.16 -2.52 5.56
N LEU A 218 13.02 -2.49 4.52
CA LEU A 218 14.47 -2.39 4.69
C LEU A 218 14.86 -1.05 5.33
N GLY A 219 14.11 0.00 5.02
CA GLY A 219 14.30 1.34 5.56
C GLY A 219 14.82 2.26 4.47
N GLU A 220 13.91 3.05 3.91
CA GLU A 220 14.24 4.07 2.93
C GLU A 220 14.52 5.41 3.61
N SER A 221 15.17 6.32 2.88
CA SER A 221 15.19 7.72 3.27
C SER A 221 13.78 8.30 3.29
N ALA A 222 13.57 9.28 4.16
CA ALA A 222 12.32 10.02 4.20
C ALA A 222 12.13 10.85 2.93
N ASP A 223 10.94 11.47 2.79
CA ASP A 223 10.67 12.42 1.71
C ASP A 223 11.81 13.47 1.60
N PRO A 224 12.37 13.72 0.40
CA PRO A 224 13.42 14.72 0.20
C PRO A 224 13.08 16.12 0.72
N ARG A 225 11.79 16.46 0.86
CA ARG A 225 11.32 17.67 1.53
C ARG A 225 11.77 17.72 3.00
N ILE A 226 11.65 16.63 3.74
CA ILE A 226 12.03 16.56 5.16
C ILE A 226 13.53 16.75 5.33
N GLU A 227 14.34 16.11 4.47
CA GLU A 227 15.79 16.30 4.50
C GLU A 227 16.18 17.77 4.19
N ARG A 228 15.54 18.38 3.18
CA ARG A 228 15.77 19.80 2.86
C ARG A 228 15.43 20.71 4.03
N VAL A 229 14.27 20.51 4.66
CA VAL A 229 13.84 21.28 5.82
C VAL A 229 14.78 21.09 7.01
N ALA A 230 15.21 19.85 7.28
CA ALA A 230 16.21 19.57 8.31
C ALA A 230 17.51 20.34 8.06
N ARG A 231 18.04 20.31 6.83
CA ARG A 231 19.25 21.06 6.45
C ARG A 231 19.06 22.58 6.58
N GLU A 232 17.91 23.11 6.19
CA GLU A 232 17.59 24.54 6.35
C GLU A 232 17.56 24.96 7.82
N VAL A 233 16.86 24.20 8.67
CA VAL A 233 16.78 24.47 10.12
C VAL A 233 18.17 24.44 10.74
N MET A 234 18.97 23.41 10.43
CA MET A 234 20.33 23.28 10.97
C MET A 234 21.24 24.43 10.52
N LYS A 235 21.19 24.83 9.24
CA LYS A 235 21.99 25.95 8.70
C LYS A 235 21.59 27.30 9.28
N ALA A 236 20.30 27.48 9.59
CA ALA A 236 19.79 28.75 10.13
C ALA A 236 20.00 28.89 11.64
N THR A 237 20.50 27.86 12.32
CA THR A 237 20.68 27.89 13.79
C THR A 237 22.02 28.53 14.15
N ASP A 238 21.98 29.59 14.95
CA ASP A 238 23.20 30.25 15.44
C ASP A 238 24.11 29.26 16.18
N GLY A 239 25.41 29.30 15.86
CA GLY A 239 26.43 28.44 16.45
C GLY A 239 26.72 27.18 15.63
N VAL A 240 25.90 26.85 14.63
CA VAL A 240 26.23 25.83 13.61
C VAL A 240 27.09 26.48 12.54
N GLN A 241 28.31 25.99 12.36
CA GLN A 241 29.22 26.43 11.31
C GLN A 241 28.94 25.69 10.00
N GLU A 242 28.71 24.37 10.07
CA GLU A 242 28.53 23.52 8.89
C GLU A 242 27.66 22.30 9.19
N VAL A 243 26.83 21.92 8.21
CA VAL A 243 26.04 20.68 8.23
C VAL A 243 26.80 19.62 7.44
N LEU A 244 27.48 18.71 8.15
CA LEU A 244 28.39 17.72 7.55
C LEU A 244 27.61 16.58 6.90
N GLN A 245 26.66 16.00 7.64
CA GLN A 245 25.85 14.90 7.17
C GLN A 245 24.44 14.99 7.74
N VAL A 246 23.45 14.64 6.91
CA VAL A 246 22.07 14.39 7.34
C VAL A 246 21.65 13.05 6.76
N ILE A 247 21.17 12.17 7.62
CA ILE A 247 20.55 10.90 7.29
C ILE A 247 19.10 11.00 7.74
N THR A 248 18.18 10.70 6.84
CA THR A 248 16.78 10.51 7.19
C THR A 248 16.42 9.05 6.98
N LEU A 249 15.54 8.53 7.83
CA LEU A 249 15.06 7.15 7.77
C LEU A 249 13.56 7.14 8.01
N GLN A 250 12.82 6.56 7.07
CA GLN A 250 11.40 6.30 7.22
C GLN A 250 11.20 5.11 8.17
N GLN A 251 10.64 5.36 9.35
CA GLN A 251 10.41 4.33 10.36
C GLN A 251 8.98 3.77 10.31
N GLY A 252 8.03 4.54 9.82
CA GLY A 252 6.65 4.14 9.58
C GLY A 252 5.88 5.26 8.90
N PRO A 253 4.62 5.06 8.51
CA PRO A 253 3.82 6.12 7.88
C PRO A 253 3.69 7.34 8.80
N GLY A 254 4.24 8.48 8.39
CA GLY A 254 4.29 9.71 9.19
C GLY A 254 5.24 9.65 10.40
N GLU A 255 6.21 8.72 10.40
CA GLU A 255 7.23 8.60 11.44
C GLU A 255 8.62 8.53 10.81
N VAL A 256 9.41 9.58 11.05
CA VAL A 256 10.76 9.77 10.50
C VAL A 256 11.78 9.93 11.62
N VAL A 257 12.93 9.30 11.41
CA VAL A 257 14.15 9.53 12.18
C VAL A 257 15.06 10.44 11.36
N VAL A 258 15.58 11.49 12.01
CA VAL A 258 16.63 12.35 11.47
C VAL A 258 17.88 12.14 12.32
N ALA A 259 19.00 11.82 11.69
CA ALA A 259 20.31 11.79 12.31
C ALA A 259 21.23 12.76 11.57
N ALA A 260 21.92 13.64 12.28
CA ALA A 260 22.76 14.66 11.67
C ALA A 260 24.09 14.81 12.40
N ARG A 261 25.15 15.01 11.62
CA ARG A 261 26.47 15.43 12.12
C ARG A 261 26.70 16.88 11.79
N LEU A 262 26.97 17.69 12.82
CA LEU A 262 27.10 19.14 12.71
C LEU A 262 28.45 19.61 13.24
N ARG A 263 29.07 20.53 12.52
CA ARG A 263 30.21 21.30 13.02
C ARG A 263 29.71 22.56 13.69
N PHE A 264 30.02 22.71 14.97
CA PHE A 264 29.75 23.92 15.73
C PHE A 264 30.98 24.84 15.73
N THR A 265 30.77 26.13 15.99
CA THR A 265 31.87 27.09 16.11
C THR A 265 32.83 26.67 17.24
N ASN A 266 34.13 26.63 16.96
CA ASN A 266 35.18 26.11 17.86
C ASN A 266 35.31 26.81 19.22
N GLU A 267 34.64 27.94 19.42
CA GLU A 267 34.68 28.75 20.65
C GLU A 267 33.45 28.56 21.54
N LEU A 268 32.51 27.69 21.17
CA LEU A 268 31.26 27.50 21.93
C LEU A 268 31.45 26.59 23.16
N PRO A 269 31.04 27.04 24.36
CA PRO A 269 30.90 26.17 25.52
C PRO A 269 29.92 25.03 25.25
N ALA A 270 30.14 23.87 25.89
CA ALA A 270 29.26 22.70 25.74
C ALA A 270 27.77 23.02 26.03
N SER A 271 27.49 23.91 26.99
CA SER A 271 26.13 24.36 27.30
C SER A 271 25.46 25.09 26.12
N GLN A 272 26.22 25.85 25.33
CA GLN A 272 25.72 26.56 24.15
C GLN A 272 25.53 25.61 22.97
N VAL A 273 26.37 24.58 22.83
CA VAL A 273 26.17 23.50 21.86
C VAL A 273 24.84 22.78 22.14
N VAL A 274 24.61 22.37 23.39
CA VAL A 274 23.34 21.72 23.81
C VAL A 274 22.15 22.64 23.56
N ALA A 275 22.25 23.93 23.89
CA ALA A 275 21.19 24.90 23.61
C ALA A 275 20.89 25.05 22.11
N SER A 276 21.90 24.91 21.25
CA SER A 276 21.74 24.93 19.80
C SER A 276 21.06 23.67 19.27
N ILE A 277 21.42 22.50 19.81
CA ILE A 277 20.76 21.22 19.52
C ILE A 277 19.26 21.29 19.87
N HIS A 278 18.92 21.73 21.09
CA HIS A 278 17.51 21.87 21.49
C HIS A 278 16.72 22.83 20.59
N ARG A 279 17.33 23.94 20.13
CA ARG A 279 16.69 24.86 19.18
C ARG A 279 16.41 24.18 17.83
N ILE A 280 17.35 23.37 17.33
CA ILE A 280 17.17 22.61 16.09
C ILE A 280 16.03 21.60 16.25
N GLU A 281 16.04 20.81 17.33
CA GLU A 281 15.00 19.81 17.61
C GLU A 281 13.61 20.44 17.72
N GLN A 282 13.50 21.56 18.42
CA GLN A 282 12.25 22.30 18.56
C GLN A 282 11.78 22.89 17.23
N ALA A 283 12.67 23.53 16.46
CA ALA A 283 12.31 24.11 15.17
C ALA A 283 11.95 23.03 14.14
N LEU A 284 12.65 21.90 14.14
CA LEU A 284 12.39 20.79 13.23
C LEU A 284 11.06 20.10 13.55
N SER A 285 10.78 19.82 14.82
CA SER A 285 9.49 19.22 15.24
C SER A 285 8.29 20.12 14.96
N GLN A 286 8.46 21.45 15.01
CA GLN A 286 7.42 22.41 14.64
C GLN A 286 7.17 22.47 13.12
N ARG A 287 8.23 22.42 12.31
CA ARG A 287 8.13 22.49 10.84
C ARG A 287 7.73 21.16 10.20
N GLU A 288 8.22 20.06 10.75
CA GLU A 288 7.97 18.69 10.28
C GLU A 288 7.49 17.80 11.43
N PRO A 289 6.17 17.76 11.70
CA PRO A 289 5.60 16.94 12.77
C PRO A 289 5.81 15.42 12.60
N ASP A 290 6.19 14.98 11.41
CA ASP A 290 6.50 13.57 11.12
C ASP A 290 7.89 13.17 11.66
N VAL A 291 8.76 14.12 11.98
CA VAL A 291 10.06 13.86 12.63
C VAL A 291 9.81 13.51 14.10
N ARG A 292 9.85 12.21 14.40
CA ARG A 292 9.63 11.65 15.74
C ARG A 292 10.90 11.56 16.55
N TRP A 293 12.04 11.33 15.89
CA TRP A 293 13.34 11.23 16.51
C TRP A 293 14.34 12.10 15.77
N CYS A 294 15.11 12.89 16.51
CA CYS A 294 16.20 13.70 16.01
C CYS A 294 17.45 13.37 16.83
N PHE A 295 18.51 12.94 16.17
CA PHE A 295 19.80 12.67 16.80
C PHE A 295 20.84 13.60 16.18
N ILE A 296 21.43 14.47 17.01
CA ILE A 296 22.44 15.42 16.56
C ILE A 296 23.77 15.08 17.24
N GLU A 297 24.78 14.82 16.43
CA GLU A 297 26.15 14.53 16.86
C GLU A 297 27.05 15.72 16.49
N PRO A 298 27.62 16.43 17.49
CA PRO A 298 28.68 17.41 17.25
C PRO A 298 29.94 16.73 16.74
N ASP A 299 30.50 17.21 15.62
CA ASP A 299 31.74 16.68 15.04
C ASP A 299 32.67 17.84 14.63
N LEU A 300 33.97 17.58 14.68
CA LEU A 300 35.02 18.53 14.30
C LEU A 300 35.61 18.19 12.91
N LYS A 301 35.49 16.94 12.45
CA LYS A 301 36.04 16.49 11.16
C LYS A 301 35.02 16.60 10.04
N ALA A 302 35.49 16.94 8.84
CA ALA A 302 34.66 16.92 7.63
C ALA A 302 34.52 15.48 7.13
#